data_AF-A0A842SNJ6-F1
#
_entry.id   AF-A0A842SNJ6-F1
#
_cell.length_a   1.000
_cell.length_b   1.000
_cell.length_c   1.000
_cell.angle_alpha   90.00
_cell.angle_beta   90.00
_cell.angle_gamma   90.00
#
_symmetry.space_group_name_H-M   'P 1'
#
loop_
_entity.id
_entity.type
_entity.pdbx_description
1 polymer ?
#
loop_
_entity_poly.entity_id
_entity_poly.type
_entity_poly.pdbx_seq_one_letter_code
_entity_poly.pdbx_strand_id
1 'polypeptide(L)'
;MDFETGEPLEGALVEVYSQRYWRRYSSRWEPFKRITADSEGAFSVKIESGENYRVIVSQINGESTYVPYGKYIRTDFDESLVIRLTRAASIKIRGRAYFIETSSIPSNTYKVLNASSETILKSGDLSLTYGSQAESFTELVKIQGNTVLVPVNTEILVEVISNVKIGEKTSQRTMILDDFRDGLEPGQYVDVDLRSKVLPESLLSVKNESDTLRRVINEKEEEGFYLAVERQRLGELDRLIQEAETLHEIESYESSFTKLREAYI
;
A
#
# COMPACT_ATOMS: atom_id res chain seq x y z
N MET A 1 0.32 26.62 3.86
CA MET A 1 0.37 27.28 2.54
C MET A 1 0.58 26.23 1.45
N ASP A 2 0.17 26.53 0.22
CA ASP A 2 0.42 25.71 -0.96
C ASP A 2 1.91 25.77 -1.31
N PHE A 3 2.51 24.62 -1.66
CA PHE A 3 3.96 24.52 -1.90
C PHE A 3 4.41 25.28 -3.14
N GLU A 4 3.60 25.31 -4.20
CA GLU A 4 3.96 25.88 -5.49
C GLU A 4 3.67 27.39 -5.52
N THR A 5 2.48 27.78 -5.08
CA THR A 5 2.01 29.17 -5.17
C THR A 5 2.38 30.01 -3.94
N GLY A 6 2.64 29.36 -2.81
CA GLY A 6 2.83 30.05 -1.52
C GLY A 6 1.53 30.61 -0.93
N GLU A 7 0.38 30.38 -1.56
CA GLU A 7 -0.90 30.90 -1.09
C GLU A 7 -1.31 30.26 0.25
N PRO A 8 -1.95 31.03 1.14
CA PRO A 8 -2.49 30.49 2.38
C PRO A 8 -3.54 29.41 2.08
N LEU A 9 -3.57 28.39 2.93
CA LEU A 9 -4.52 27.29 2.81
C LEU A 9 -5.53 27.37 3.95
N GLU A 10 -6.61 28.12 3.69
CA GLU A 10 -7.75 28.19 4.59
C GLU A 10 -8.42 26.83 4.72
N GLY A 11 -8.86 26.47 5.93
CA GLY A 11 -9.61 25.24 6.12
C GLY A 11 -8.74 23.98 6.25
N ALA A 12 -7.42 24.10 6.13
CA ALA A 12 -6.51 22.98 6.33
C ALA A 12 -6.65 22.42 7.76
N LEU A 13 -6.83 21.11 7.87
CA LEU A 13 -7.00 20.42 9.15
C LEU A 13 -5.63 20.16 9.78
N VAL A 14 -5.47 20.62 11.01
CA VAL A 14 -4.28 20.42 11.85
C VAL A 14 -4.65 19.53 13.03
N GLU A 15 -4.03 18.37 13.09
CA GLU A 15 -4.16 17.42 14.19
C GLU A 15 -2.83 17.30 14.92
N VAL A 16 -2.87 17.56 16.23
CA VAL A 16 -1.73 17.46 17.13
C VAL A 16 -1.96 16.24 18.01
N TYR A 17 -0.94 15.39 18.09
CA TYR A 17 -0.89 14.22 18.94
C TYR A 17 0.21 14.41 19.98
N SER A 18 -0.04 14.06 21.23
CA SER A 18 0.99 14.00 22.27
C SER A 18 1.46 12.57 22.48
N GLN A 19 2.74 12.41 22.79
CA GLN A 19 3.30 11.10 23.09
C GLN A 19 3.09 10.77 24.57
N ARG A 20 2.26 9.77 24.87
CA ARG A 20 2.06 9.29 26.25
C ARG A 20 2.77 7.97 26.49
N TYR A 21 3.45 7.87 27.64
CA TYR A 21 4.10 6.65 28.09
C TYR A 21 3.12 5.80 28.90
N TRP A 22 2.69 4.66 28.34
CA TRP A 22 1.75 3.74 28.99
C TRP A 22 2.47 2.67 29.84
N ARG A 23 3.75 2.39 29.55
CA ARG A 23 4.65 1.50 30.33
C ARG A 23 6.11 1.91 30.13
N ARG A 24 7.04 1.37 30.94
CA ARG A 24 8.50 1.66 30.93
C ARG A 24 9.19 1.59 29.56
N TYR A 25 8.59 0.90 28.58
CA TYR A 25 9.13 0.71 27.23
C TYR A 25 8.09 0.89 26.10
N SER A 26 6.92 1.46 26.37
CA SER A 26 5.90 1.66 25.33
C SER A 26 5.29 3.06 25.41
N SER A 27 5.41 3.80 24.32
CA SER A 27 4.68 5.05 24.09
C SER A 27 3.60 4.86 23.04
N ARG A 28 2.56 5.68 23.11
CA ARG A 28 1.51 5.80 22.09
C ARG A 28 1.26 7.27 21.81
N TRP A 29 0.91 7.56 20.57
CA TRP A 29 0.44 8.87 20.17
C TRP A 29 -1.06 8.97 20.47
N GLU A 30 -1.44 9.91 21.32
CA GLU A 30 -2.84 10.17 21.64
C GLU A 30 -3.27 11.50 21.02
N PRO A 31 -4.51 11.59 20.48
CA PRO A 31 -5.03 12.87 20.01
C PRO A 31 -5.00 13.91 21.13
N PHE A 32 -4.34 15.04 20.89
CA PHE A 32 -4.22 16.15 21.84
C PHE A 32 -5.12 17.31 21.44
N LYS A 33 -5.02 17.75 20.18
CA LYS A 33 -5.81 18.88 19.67
C LYS A 33 -6.12 18.70 18.19
N ARG A 34 -7.30 19.17 17.78
CA ARG A 34 -7.72 19.28 16.39
C ARG A 34 -8.17 20.72 16.13
N ILE A 35 -7.57 21.37 15.16
CA ILE A 35 -7.80 22.77 14.77
C ILE A 35 -7.84 22.86 13.25
N THR A 36 -8.46 23.92 12.75
CA THR A 36 -8.48 24.26 11.33
C THR A 36 -7.72 25.57 11.14
N ALA A 37 -6.93 25.65 10.07
CA ALA A 37 -6.23 26.87 9.70
C ALA A 37 -7.22 27.98 9.30
N ASP A 38 -6.93 29.21 9.70
CA ASP A 38 -7.75 30.39 9.39
C ASP A 38 -7.59 30.85 7.92
N SER A 39 -8.21 31.98 7.56
CA SER A 39 -8.15 32.56 6.21
C SER A 39 -6.75 32.95 5.75
N GLU A 40 -5.80 33.13 6.69
CA GLU A 40 -4.39 33.38 6.39
C GLU A 40 -3.56 32.08 6.37
N GLY A 41 -4.22 30.92 6.50
CA GLY A 41 -3.58 29.62 6.59
C GLY A 41 -2.77 29.44 7.88
N ALA A 42 -3.03 30.26 8.90
CA ALA A 42 -2.35 30.24 10.17
C ALA A 42 -3.12 29.42 11.21
N PHE A 43 -2.40 28.91 12.21
CA PHE A 43 -2.97 28.23 13.36
C PHE A 43 -2.09 28.44 14.58
N SER A 44 -2.66 28.34 15.77
CA SER A 44 -1.92 28.39 17.03
C SER A 44 -2.41 27.32 17.98
N VAL A 45 -1.47 26.58 18.58
CA VAL A 45 -1.74 25.55 19.57
C VAL A 45 -0.82 25.80 20.75
N LYS A 46 -1.41 25.88 21.95
CA LYS A 46 -0.65 25.87 23.20
C LYS A 46 -0.35 24.42 23.57
N ILE A 47 0.92 24.09 23.72
CA ILE A 47 1.44 22.77 24.06
C ILE A 47 2.33 22.88 25.31
N GLU A 48 2.48 21.79 26.05
CA GLU A 48 3.31 21.75 27.26
C GLU A 48 4.78 21.60 26.89
N SER A 49 5.69 22.24 27.64
CA SER A 49 7.13 22.12 27.41
C SER A 49 7.66 20.78 27.93
N GLY A 50 8.77 20.29 27.34
CA GLY A 50 9.39 19.01 27.68
C GLY A 50 8.64 17.75 27.20
N GLU A 51 7.61 17.87 26.37
CA GLU A 51 6.90 16.73 25.77
C GLU A 51 7.20 16.58 24.26
N ASN A 52 6.87 15.41 23.72
CA ASN A 52 6.96 15.13 22.28
C ASN A 52 5.57 15.23 21.65
N TYR A 53 5.49 15.99 20.58
CA TYR A 53 4.28 16.14 19.79
C TYR A 53 4.50 15.68 18.36
N ARG A 54 3.41 15.22 17.74
CA ARG A 54 3.35 14.96 16.31
C ARG A 54 2.24 15.81 15.72
N VAL A 55 2.57 16.61 14.72
CA VAL A 55 1.62 17.46 14.00
C VAL A 55 1.37 16.84 12.63
N ILE A 56 0.10 16.58 12.34
CA ILE A 56 -0.38 16.12 11.04
C ILE A 56 -1.23 17.24 10.44
N VAL A 57 -0.93 17.63 9.20
CA VAL A 57 -1.69 18.65 8.48
C VAL A 57 -2.21 18.06 7.18
N SER A 58 -3.49 18.26 6.91
CA SER A 58 -4.15 17.69 5.75
C SER A 58 -5.24 18.60 5.20
N GLN A 59 -5.42 18.56 3.89
CA GLN A 59 -6.52 19.20 3.20
C GLN A 59 -6.96 18.27 2.08
N ILE A 60 -8.05 17.56 2.34
CA ILE A 60 -8.57 16.47 1.51
C ILE A 60 -10.03 16.78 1.24
N ASN A 61 -10.24 17.90 0.54
CA ASN A 61 -11.56 18.37 0.13
C ASN A 61 -11.65 18.19 -1.39
N GLY A 62 -12.80 17.77 -1.92
CA GLY A 62 -12.94 17.34 -3.31
C GLY A 62 -12.54 18.37 -4.39
N GLU A 63 -12.51 19.66 -4.05
CA GLU A 63 -12.05 20.73 -4.96
C GLU A 63 -10.53 20.94 -4.93
N SER A 64 -9.86 20.60 -3.82
CA SER A 64 -8.40 20.71 -3.66
C SER A 64 -7.87 19.69 -2.66
N THR A 65 -7.13 18.71 -3.17
CA THR A 65 -6.50 17.65 -2.37
C THR A 65 -5.00 17.82 -2.36
N TYR A 66 -4.43 17.73 -1.17
CA TYR A 66 -3.00 17.86 -0.91
C TYR A 66 -2.44 16.59 -0.30
N VAL A 67 -1.13 16.36 -0.50
CA VAL A 67 -0.40 15.31 0.18
C VAL A 67 -0.35 15.67 1.66
N PRO A 68 -0.81 14.79 2.58
CA PRO A 68 -0.71 15.03 4.00
C PRO A 68 0.72 15.29 4.45
N TYR A 69 0.90 16.16 5.44
CA TYR A 69 2.19 16.51 6.01
C TYR A 69 2.28 16.05 7.46
N GLY A 70 3.42 15.49 7.85
CA GLY A 70 3.66 15.06 9.22
C GLY A 70 4.99 15.57 9.75
N LYS A 71 5.01 16.11 10.97
CA LYS A 71 6.23 16.57 11.64
C LYS A 71 6.26 16.18 13.10
N TYR A 72 7.44 15.83 13.60
CA TYR A 72 7.69 15.67 15.03
C TYR A 72 8.20 16.98 15.62
N ILE A 73 7.63 17.37 16.76
CA ILE A 73 8.00 18.60 17.48
C ILE A 73 8.43 18.19 18.88
N ARG A 74 9.57 18.73 19.33
CA ARG A 74 10.03 18.61 20.72
C ARG A 74 10.04 20.01 21.35
N THR A 75 9.30 20.19 22.42
CA THR A 75 8.91 21.50 22.96
C THR A 75 9.95 22.14 23.86
N ASP A 76 11.23 21.99 23.52
CA ASP A 76 12.29 22.68 24.24
C ASP A 76 12.39 24.16 23.84
N PHE A 77 11.67 24.58 22.78
CA PHE A 77 11.68 25.94 22.24
C PHE A 77 10.30 26.37 21.69
N ASP A 78 10.03 27.68 21.69
CA ASP A 78 8.92 28.28 20.94
C ASP A 78 9.19 28.09 19.43
N GLU A 79 8.52 27.10 18.83
CA GLU A 79 8.67 26.81 17.40
C GLU A 79 7.60 27.53 16.57
N SER A 80 8.03 28.43 15.69
CA SER A 80 7.22 28.80 14.53
C SER A 80 7.42 27.76 13.43
N LEU A 81 6.33 27.23 12.91
CA LEU A 81 6.37 26.19 11.89
C LEU A 81 5.76 26.70 10.58
N VAL A 82 6.56 26.67 9.52
CA VAL A 82 6.09 26.93 8.16
C VAL A 82 5.80 25.60 7.47
N ILE A 83 4.52 25.30 7.25
CA ILE A 83 4.08 24.08 6.57
C ILE A 83 3.65 24.40 5.14
N ARG A 84 4.28 23.70 4.20
CA ARG A 84 3.96 23.77 2.77
C ARG A 84 3.37 22.43 2.35
N LEU A 85 2.12 22.45 1.86
CA LEU A 85 1.45 21.27 1.36
C LEU A 85 1.60 21.20 -0.15
N THR A 86 2.02 20.04 -0.66
CA THR A 86 2.11 19.78 -2.10
C THR A 86 0.77 19.27 -2.61
N ARG A 87 0.32 19.79 -3.76
CA ARG A 87 -0.90 19.31 -4.41
C ARG A 87 -0.80 17.81 -4.69
N ALA A 88 -1.92 17.11 -4.57
CA ALA A 88 -1.97 15.68 -4.73
C ALA A 88 -2.78 15.24 -5.95
N ALA A 89 -2.30 14.20 -6.59
CA ALA A 89 -3.10 13.28 -7.37
C ALA A 89 -3.51 12.08 -6.50
N SER A 90 -4.51 11.34 -6.94
CA SER A 90 -5.03 10.19 -6.20
C SER A 90 -4.94 8.92 -7.02
N ILE A 91 -4.41 7.87 -6.39
CA ILE A 91 -4.34 6.52 -6.96
C ILE A 91 -5.26 5.63 -6.16
N LYS A 92 -6.27 5.08 -6.82
CA LYS A 92 -7.14 4.06 -6.27
C LYS A 92 -6.62 2.69 -6.63
N ILE A 93 -6.38 1.88 -5.62
CA ILE A 93 -5.90 0.52 -5.81
C ILE A 93 -7.08 -0.43 -5.61
N ARG A 94 -7.56 -1.04 -6.69
CA ARG A 94 -8.62 -2.05 -6.69
C ARG A 94 -8.05 -3.45 -6.60
N GLY A 95 -8.93 -4.39 -6.27
CA GLY A 95 -8.56 -5.78 -6.10
C GLY A 95 -7.67 -5.99 -4.88
N ARG A 96 -7.14 -7.22 -4.79
CA ARG A 96 -6.23 -7.63 -3.73
C ARG A 96 -5.14 -8.50 -4.33
N ALA A 97 -3.95 -8.42 -3.75
CA ALA A 97 -2.85 -9.31 -4.05
C ALA A 97 -3.02 -10.64 -3.31
N TYR A 98 -3.97 -11.45 -3.77
CA TYR A 98 -4.26 -12.74 -3.15
C TYR A 98 -3.07 -13.72 -3.26
N PHE A 99 -3.04 -14.65 -2.31
CA PHE A 99 -2.02 -15.69 -2.18
C PHE A 99 -2.68 -17.02 -2.47
N ILE A 100 -2.23 -17.73 -3.51
CA ILE A 100 -2.80 -19.02 -3.91
C ILE A 100 -2.80 -20.05 -2.78
N GLU A 101 -1.88 -19.90 -1.84
CA GLU A 101 -1.63 -20.78 -0.71
C GLU A 101 -2.68 -20.61 0.42
N THR A 102 -3.54 -19.58 0.36
CA THR A 102 -4.50 -19.30 1.44
C THR A 102 -5.77 -18.58 0.99
N SER A 103 -6.88 -18.81 1.70
CA SER A 103 -8.11 -18.03 1.56
C SER A 103 -8.11 -16.76 2.42
N SER A 104 -7.09 -16.57 3.25
CA SER A 104 -6.96 -15.40 4.11
C SER A 104 -6.86 -14.11 3.29
N ILE A 105 -7.55 -13.07 3.75
CA ILE A 105 -7.53 -11.76 3.11
C ILE A 105 -6.20 -11.06 3.44
N PRO A 106 -5.40 -10.66 2.44
CA PRO A 106 -4.14 -9.97 2.68
C PRO A 106 -4.39 -8.54 3.16
N SER A 107 -3.48 -8.05 4.01
CA SER A 107 -3.39 -6.64 4.38
C SER A 107 -2.34 -5.96 3.52
N ASN A 108 -2.71 -4.87 2.85
CA ASN A 108 -1.83 -4.17 1.92
C ASN A 108 -1.28 -2.89 2.54
N THR A 109 -0.01 -2.61 2.28
CA THR A 109 0.68 -1.37 2.59
C THR A 109 1.22 -0.80 1.29
N TYR A 110 1.08 0.50 1.11
CA TYR A 110 1.52 1.19 -0.09
C TYR A 110 2.55 2.24 0.32
N LYS A 111 3.73 2.23 -0.30
CA LYS A 111 4.74 3.26 -0.12
C LYS A 111 4.97 3.97 -1.43
N VAL A 112 4.99 5.29 -1.39
CA VAL A 112 5.30 6.11 -2.55
C VAL A 112 6.80 6.32 -2.60
N LEU A 113 7.44 5.87 -3.67
CA LEU A 113 8.88 5.99 -3.90
C LEU A 113 9.15 7.06 -4.95
N ASN A 114 10.30 7.71 -4.85
CA ASN A 114 10.84 8.49 -5.96
C ASN A 114 11.29 7.53 -7.07
N ALA A 115 10.88 7.76 -8.32
CA ALA A 115 11.18 6.82 -9.41
C ALA A 115 12.66 6.72 -9.79
N SER A 116 13.45 7.75 -9.49
CA SER A 116 14.87 7.83 -9.84
C SER A 116 15.79 7.26 -8.76
N SER A 117 15.46 7.51 -7.48
CA SER A 117 16.26 7.03 -6.35
C SER A 117 15.73 5.75 -5.71
N GLU A 118 14.50 5.35 -6.03
CA GLU A 118 13.77 4.23 -5.41
C GLU A 118 13.60 4.36 -3.87
N THR A 119 13.86 5.54 -3.33
CA THR A 119 13.70 5.81 -1.90
C THR A 119 12.28 6.28 -1.60
N ILE A 120 11.75 5.90 -0.44
CA ILE A 120 10.43 6.33 0.02
C ILE A 120 10.39 7.86 0.15
N LEU A 121 9.41 8.48 -0.52
CA LEU A 121 9.14 9.91 -0.41
C LEU A 121 8.65 10.24 1.00
N LYS A 122 9.02 11.43 1.47
CA LYS A 122 8.58 11.96 2.77
C LYS A 122 7.79 13.24 2.58
N SER A 123 6.85 13.48 3.48
CA SER A 123 6.14 14.75 3.63
C SER A 123 6.31 15.25 5.06
N GLY A 124 7.27 16.17 5.21
CA GLY A 124 7.88 16.48 6.50
C GLY A 124 8.79 15.35 6.95
N ASP A 125 8.61 14.90 8.20
CA ASP A 125 9.39 13.82 8.79
C ASP A 125 8.80 12.42 8.52
N LEU A 126 7.55 12.38 8.06
CA LEU A 126 6.81 11.13 7.84
C LEU A 126 6.95 10.64 6.39
N SER A 127 7.14 9.33 6.25
CA SER A 127 7.12 8.65 4.96
C SER A 127 5.71 8.63 4.36
N LEU A 128 5.61 8.78 3.03
CA LEU A 128 4.37 8.61 2.27
C LEU A 128 3.98 7.14 2.20
N THR A 129 3.44 6.66 3.33
CA THR A 129 2.97 5.30 3.51
C THR A 129 1.46 5.30 3.75
N TYR A 130 0.76 4.37 3.12
CA TYR A 130 -0.69 4.20 3.14
C TYR A 130 -1.08 2.73 3.35
N GLY A 131 -2.36 2.48 3.59
CA GLY A 131 -2.93 1.16 3.77
C GLY A 131 -2.94 0.70 5.23
N SER A 132 -2.51 -0.53 5.46
CA SER A 132 -2.68 -1.25 6.74
C SER A 132 -1.54 -1.06 7.73
N GLN A 133 -0.43 -0.44 7.33
CA GLN A 133 0.67 -0.15 8.24
C GLN A 133 0.24 0.87 9.31
N ALA A 134 0.61 0.60 10.56
CA ALA A 134 0.42 1.52 11.66
C ALA A 134 1.14 2.85 11.39
N GLU A 135 0.53 3.95 11.81
CA GLU A 135 1.04 5.31 11.56
C GLU A 135 1.12 5.71 10.08
N SER A 136 0.48 4.96 9.19
CA SER A 136 0.29 5.37 7.81
C SER A 136 -0.64 6.58 7.72
N PHE A 137 -0.50 7.36 6.65
CA PHE A 137 -1.40 8.48 6.40
C PHE A 137 -2.86 8.03 6.24
N THR A 138 -3.11 6.81 5.79
CA THR A 138 -4.47 6.22 5.80
C THR A 138 -5.11 6.29 7.17
N GLU A 139 -4.41 5.85 8.21
CA GLU A 139 -4.91 5.87 9.58
C GLU A 139 -4.97 7.29 10.14
N LEU A 140 -3.95 8.11 9.86
CA LEU A 140 -3.79 9.44 10.42
C LEU A 140 -4.84 10.42 9.89
N VAL A 141 -5.05 10.46 8.57
CA VAL A 141 -5.99 11.41 7.93
C VAL A 141 -7.32 10.79 7.50
N LYS A 142 -7.59 9.56 7.94
CA LYS A 142 -8.88 8.84 7.76
C LYS A 142 -9.33 8.71 6.29
N ILE A 143 -8.38 8.54 5.37
CA ILE A 143 -8.70 8.22 3.97
C ILE A 143 -8.97 6.73 3.79
N GLN A 144 -9.62 6.36 2.68
CA GLN A 144 -9.93 4.96 2.39
C GLN A 144 -8.64 4.14 2.24
N GLY A 145 -8.65 2.93 2.80
CA GLY A 145 -7.46 2.08 2.93
C GLY A 145 -6.75 1.67 1.64
N ASN A 146 -7.38 1.87 0.49
CA ASN A 146 -6.84 1.59 -0.83
C ASN A 146 -6.65 2.84 -1.68
N THR A 147 -6.58 4.02 -1.04
CA THR A 147 -6.34 5.31 -1.70
C THR A 147 -4.96 5.80 -1.30
N VAL A 148 -4.15 6.15 -2.29
CA VAL A 148 -2.80 6.67 -2.14
C VAL A 148 -2.78 8.08 -2.69
N LEU A 149 -2.38 9.05 -1.86
CA LEU A 149 -2.20 10.44 -2.29
C LEU A 149 -0.73 10.66 -2.62
N VAL A 150 -0.47 11.20 -3.81
CA VAL A 150 0.89 11.34 -4.34
C VAL A 150 1.13 12.76 -4.84
N PRO A 151 2.35 13.30 -4.73
CA PRO A 151 2.65 14.63 -5.23
C PRO A 151 2.46 14.69 -6.75
N VAL A 152 1.85 15.76 -7.23
CA VAL A 152 1.64 16.02 -8.66
C VAL A 152 2.98 16.28 -9.35
N ASN A 153 3.03 16.09 -10.67
CA ASN A 153 4.19 16.39 -11.52
C ASN A 153 5.52 15.79 -11.01
N THR A 154 5.43 14.67 -10.29
CA THR A 154 6.57 13.99 -9.69
C THR A 154 6.61 12.57 -10.20
N GLU A 155 7.76 12.15 -10.73
CA GLU A 155 7.99 10.76 -11.16
C GLU A 155 8.02 9.85 -9.93
N ILE A 156 7.05 8.95 -9.83
CA ILE A 156 6.88 8.08 -8.66
C ILE A 156 6.76 6.61 -9.05
N LEU A 157 7.06 5.76 -8.07
CA LEU A 157 6.66 4.35 -8.05
C LEU A 157 5.80 4.12 -6.82
N VAL A 158 4.92 3.12 -6.88
CA VAL A 158 4.17 2.67 -5.70
C VAL A 158 4.60 1.25 -5.36
N GLU A 159 5.32 1.09 -4.25
CA GLU A 159 5.62 -0.22 -3.68
C GLU A 159 4.39 -0.72 -2.91
N VAL A 160 3.85 -1.86 -3.34
CA VAL A 160 2.74 -2.54 -2.70
C VAL A 160 3.28 -3.74 -1.94
N ILE A 161 3.16 -3.72 -0.61
CA ILE A 161 3.53 -4.82 0.27
C ILE A 161 2.25 -5.46 0.77
N SER A 162 2.06 -6.74 0.44
CA SER A 162 0.89 -7.51 0.81
C SER A 162 1.31 -8.59 1.80
N ASN A 163 0.65 -8.62 2.96
CA ASN A 163 0.96 -9.56 4.03
C ASN A 163 -0.24 -10.45 4.31
N VAL A 164 -0.02 -11.74 4.51
CA VAL A 164 -1.06 -12.69 4.89
C VAL A 164 -0.53 -13.72 5.89
N LYS A 165 -1.40 -14.18 6.79
CA LYS A 165 -1.07 -15.28 7.72
C LYS A 165 -1.45 -16.62 7.09
N ILE A 166 -0.48 -17.54 7.04
CA ILE A 166 -0.64 -18.92 6.59
C ILE A 166 -0.21 -19.83 7.74
N GLY A 167 -1.19 -20.37 8.48
CA GLY A 167 -0.94 -21.01 9.77
C GLY A 167 -0.30 -20.04 10.76
N GLU A 168 0.85 -20.41 11.32
CA GLU A 168 1.62 -19.56 12.24
C GLU A 168 2.62 -18.62 11.54
N LYS A 169 2.81 -18.77 10.23
CA LYS A 169 3.78 -17.98 9.46
C LYS A 169 3.10 -16.78 8.80
N THR A 170 3.83 -15.67 8.69
CA THR A 170 3.42 -14.54 7.84
C THR A 170 4.14 -14.66 6.50
N SER A 171 3.37 -14.70 5.42
CA SER A 171 3.89 -14.60 4.06
C SER A 171 3.74 -13.17 3.56
N GLN A 172 4.74 -12.70 2.83
CA GLN A 172 4.80 -11.35 2.28
C GLN A 172 5.07 -11.43 0.79
N ARG A 173 4.35 -10.62 0.01
CA ARG A 173 4.63 -10.34 -1.40
C ARG A 173 4.84 -8.84 -1.57
N THR A 174 5.84 -8.48 -2.36
CA THR A 174 6.14 -7.08 -2.70
C THR A 174 6.09 -6.94 -4.22
N MET A 175 5.45 -5.88 -4.69
CA MET A 175 5.39 -5.51 -6.11
C MET A 175 5.52 -4.01 -6.28
N ILE A 176 5.99 -3.60 -7.46
CA ILE A 176 6.14 -2.20 -7.84
C ILE A 176 5.11 -1.89 -8.92
N LEU A 177 4.31 -0.85 -8.69
CA LEU A 177 3.50 -0.23 -9.72
C LEU A 177 4.30 0.94 -10.29
N ASP A 178 4.62 0.86 -11.57
CA ASP A 178 5.48 1.80 -12.30
C ASP A 178 4.74 2.58 -13.39
N ASP A 179 3.42 2.44 -13.46
CA ASP A 179 2.54 3.13 -14.41
C ASP A 179 2.51 4.68 -14.23
N PHE A 180 3.27 5.22 -13.27
CA PHE A 180 3.25 6.63 -12.83
C PHE A 180 4.59 7.36 -13.02
N ARG A 181 5.50 6.79 -13.82
CA ARG A 181 6.84 7.37 -14.06
C ARG A 181 6.80 8.75 -14.72
N ASP A 182 5.75 9.05 -15.49
CA ASP A 182 5.60 10.37 -16.13
C ASP A 182 5.02 11.44 -15.19
N GLY A 183 4.71 11.06 -13.94
CA GLY A 183 4.01 11.89 -12.98
C GLY A 183 2.51 11.97 -13.23
N LEU A 184 1.78 12.58 -12.28
CA LEU A 184 0.34 12.75 -12.35
C LEU A 184 -0.04 14.23 -12.27
N GLU A 185 -1.07 14.62 -13.01
CA GLU A 185 -1.57 15.98 -13.04
C GLU A 185 -2.36 16.33 -11.76
N PRO A 186 -2.49 17.62 -11.40
CA PRO A 186 -3.33 18.07 -10.29
C PRO A 186 -4.77 17.59 -10.40
N GLY A 187 -5.25 16.92 -9.35
CA GLY A 187 -6.61 16.37 -9.31
C GLY A 187 -6.81 15.11 -10.15
N GLN A 188 -5.77 14.60 -10.82
CA GLN A 188 -5.86 13.36 -11.58
C GLN A 188 -6.20 12.19 -10.63
N TYR A 189 -7.12 11.36 -11.10
CA TYR A 189 -7.52 10.12 -10.44
C TYR A 189 -7.13 8.96 -11.34
N VAL A 190 -6.28 8.07 -10.84
CA VAL A 190 -5.88 6.85 -11.55
C VAL A 190 -6.37 5.64 -10.79
N ASP A 191 -6.86 4.64 -11.52
CA ASP A 191 -7.36 3.41 -10.95
C ASP A 191 -6.55 2.21 -11.43
N VAL A 192 -5.94 1.49 -10.49
CA VAL A 192 -5.10 0.32 -10.76
C VAL A 192 -5.68 -0.92 -10.07
N ASP A 193 -5.89 -1.98 -10.82
CA ASP A 193 -6.29 -3.29 -10.27
C ASP A 193 -5.05 -4.13 -9.95
N LEU A 194 -4.82 -4.47 -8.69
CA LEU A 194 -3.68 -5.32 -8.30
C LEU A 194 -3.76 -6.71 -8.90
N ARG A 195 -4.96 -7.22 -9.20
CA ARG A 195 -5.14 -8.61 -9.65
C ARG A 195 -4.48 -8.85 -11.00
N SER A 196 -4.46 -7.85 -11.88
CA SER A 196 -3.79 -7.94 -13.18
C SER A 196 -2.27 -8.12 -13.03
N LYS A 197 -1.68 -7.61 -11.95
CA LYS A 197 -0.23 -7.69 -11.68
C LYS A 197 0.13 -8.96 -10.89
N VAL A 198 -0.72 -9.42 -9.97
CA VAL A 198 -0.43 -10.57 -9.07
C VAL A 198 -0.68 -11.93 -9.73
N LEU A 199 -1.70 -12.01 -10.56
CA LEU A 199 -2.16 -13.27 -11.14
C LEU A 199 -1.13 -13.90 -12.09
N PRO A 200 -0.41 -13.15 -12.94
CA PRO A 200 0.67 -13.69 -13.76
C PRO A 200 1.79 -14.38 -12.96
N GLU A 201 2.22 -13.79 -11.85
CA GLU A 201 3.24 -14.39 -10.98
C GLU A 201 2.74 -15.70 -10.35
N SER A 202 1.47 -15.71 -9.93
CA SER A 202 0.85 -16.89 -9.33
C SER A 202 0.68 -18.02 -10.37
N LEU A 203 0.28 -17.67 -11.60
CA LEU A 203 0.22 -18.59 -12.74
C LEU A 203 1.59 -19.23 -12.99
N LEU A 204 2.64 -18.42 -13.06
CA LEU A 204 4.00 -18.88 -13.29
C LEU A 204 4.47 -19.82 -12.17
N SER A 205 4.17 -19.50 -10.90
CA SER A 205 4.53 -20.35 -9.77
C SER A 205 3.88 -21.73 -9.86
N VAL A 206 2.57 -21.80 -10.09
CA VAL A 206 1.84 -23.09 -10.18
C VAL A 206 2.30 -23.90 -11.39
N LYS A 207 2.58 -23.26 -12.53
CA LYS A 207 3.18 -23.91 -13.70
C LYS A 207 4.52 -24.57 -13.39
N ASN A 208 5.42 -23.83 -12.73
CA ASN A 208 6.74 -24.35 -12.39
C ASN A 208 6.67 -25.53 -11.41
N GLU A 209 5.70 -25.51 -10.48
CA GLU A 209 5.42 -26.65 -9.59
C GLU A 209 4.86 -27.85 -10.36
N SER A 210 3.91 -27.63 -11.29
CA SER A 210 3.39 -28.68 -12.19
C SER A 210 4.50 -29.37 -12.98
N ASP A 211 5.39 -28.58 -13.58
CA ASP A 211 6.51 -29.09 -14.38
C ASP A 211 7.51 -29.87 -13.53
N THR A 212 7.67 -29.49 -12.26
CA THR A 212 8.49 -30.24 -11.32
C THR A 212 7.86 -31.57 -10.95
N LEU A 213 6.55 -31.58 -10.66
CA LEU A 213 5.81 -32.81 -10.39
C LEU A 213 5.84 -33.77 -11.59
N ARG A 214 5.65 -33.24 -12.81
CA ARG A 214 5.75 -34.00 -14.06
C ARG A 214 7.09 -34.72 -14.19
N ARG A 215 8.20 -34.02 -13.93
CA ARG A 215 9.55 -34.60 -13.97
C ARG A 215 9.70 -35.73 -12.95
N VAL A 216 9.27 -35.51 -11.70
CA VAL A 216 9.34 -36.53 -10.66
C VAL A 216 8.51 -37.77 -11.02
N ILE A 217 7.30 -37.61 -11.55
CA ILE A 217 6.48 -38.75 -12.00
C ILE A 217 7.20 -39.53 -13.10
N ASN A 218 7.74 -38.83 -14.11
CA ASN A 218 8.47 -39.48 -15.21
C ASN A 218 9.69 -40.27 -14.69
N GLU A 219 10.51 -39.66 -13.83
CA GLU A 219 11.68 -40.31 -13.24
C GLU A 219 11.30 -41.58 -12.47
N LYS A 220 10.21 -41.53 -11.69
CA LYS A 220 9.74 -42.70 -10.93
C LYS A 220 9.12 -43.78 -11.80
N GLU A 221 8.43 -43.42 -12.87
CA GLU A 221 7.96 -44.40 -13.85
C GLU A 221 9.13 -45.11 -14.55
N GLU A 222 10.21 -44.38 -14.87
CA GLU A 222 11.45 -44.95 -15.43
C GLU A 222 12.16 -45.89 -14.43
N GLU A 223 12.10 -45.61 -13.13
CA GLU A 223 12.54 -46.50 -12.06
C GLU A 223 11.63 -47.75 -11.89
N GLY A 224 10.51 -47.83 -12.62
CA GLY A 224 9.60 -48.98 -12.63
C GLY A 224 8.42 -48.87 -11.66
N PHE A 225 8.19 -47.69 -11.05
CA PHE A 225 6.99 -47.46 -10.23
C PHE A 225 5.76 -47.23 -11.12
N TYR A 226 4.60 -47.73 -10.69
CA TYR A 226 3.33 -47.49 -11.36
C TYR A 226 2.61 -46.30 -10.72
N LEU A 227 2.59 -45.16 -11.41
CA LEU A 227 2.07 -43.86 -10.92
C LEU A 227 0.86 -43.34 -11.73
N ALA A 228 -0.04 -44.23 -12.13
CA ALA A 228 -1.17 -43.86 -12.98
C ALA A 228 -2.14 -42.85 -12.31
N VAL A 229 -2.31 -42.92 -10.99
CA VAL A 229 -3.17 -41.99 -10.25
C VAL A 229 -2.55 -40.58 -10.24
N GLU A 230 -1.25 -40.49 -9.99
CA GLU A 230 -0.50 -39.23 -10.00
C GLU A 230 -0.49 -38.63 -11.40
N ARG A 231 -0.37 -39.45 -12.45
CA ARG A 231 -0.47 -39.01 -13.85
C ARG A 231 -1.84 -38.43 -14.18
N GLN A 232 -2.91 -39.08 -13.73
CA GLN A 232 -4.26 -38.54 -13.90
C GLN A 232 -4.43 -37.20 -13.20
N ARG A 233 -3.97 -37.09 -11.94
CA ARG A 233 -4.02 -35.83 -11.18
C ARG A 233 -3.22 -34.71 -11.85
N LEU A 234 -2.06 -35.03 -12.42
CA LEU A 234 -1.28 -34.06 -13.19
C LEU A 234 -2.05 -33.54 -14.41
N GLY A 235 -2.78 -34.43 -15.12
CA GLY A 235 -3.63 -34.01 -16.24
C GLY A 235 -4.80 -33.12 -15.80
N GLU A 236 -5.39 -33.37 -14.64
CA GLU A 236 -6.42 -32.49 -14.05
C GLU A 236 -5.84 -31.12 -13.68
N LEU A 237 -4.63 -31.10 -13.12
CA LEU A 237 -3.91 -29.89 -12.75
C LEU A 237 -3.57 -29.03 -13.97
N ASP A 238 -3.05 -29.64 -15.05
CA ASP A 238 -2.78 -28.95 -16.32
C ASP A 238 -4.05 -28.28 -16.89
N ARG A 239 -5.19 -28.98 -16.84
CA ARG A 239 -6.48 -28.43 -17.29
C ARG A 239 -6.87 -27.22 -16.44
N LEU A 240 -6.74 -27.28 -15.11
CA LEU A 240 -7.08 -26.17 -14.23
C LEU A 240 -6.19 -24.95 -14.46
N ILE A 241 -4.89 -25.15 -14.70
CA ILE A 241 -3.96 -24.07 -15.05
C ILE A 241 -4.39 -23.41 -16.37
N GLN A 242 -4.70 -24.21 -17.41
CA GLN A 242 -5.12 -23.69 -18.71
C GLN A 242 -6.45 -22.91 -18.64
N GLU A 243 -7.40 -23.40 -17.83
CA GLU A 243 -8.64 -22.66 -17.52
C GLU A 243 -8.35 -21.33 -16.84
N ALA A 244 -7.43 -21.31 -15.87
CA ALA A 244 -7.04 -20.09 -15.19
C ALA A 244 -6.39 -19.07 -16.12
N GLU A 245 -5.55 -19.51 -17.07
CA GLU A 245 -4.96 -18.64 -18.09
C GLU A 245 -6.04 -18.02 -18.98
N THR A 246 -6.94 -18.85 -19.50
CA THR A 246 -8.05 -18.37 -20.35
C THR A 246 -8.90 -17.34 -19.61
N LEU A 247 -9.20 -17.60 -18.33
CA LEU A 247 -9.94 -16.67 -17.47
C LEU A 247 -9.16 -15.39 -17.17
N HIS A 248 -7.83 -15.45 -17.07
CA HIS A 248 -6.98 -14.28 -16.90
C HIS A 248 -6.99 -13.40 -18.15
N GLU A 249 -6.90 -13.99 -19.34
CA GLU A 249 -6.91 -13.29 -20.63
C GLU A 249 -8.20 -12.51 -20.87
N ILE A 250 -9.34 -13.03 -20.40
CA ILE A 250 -10.64 -12.33 -20.46
C ILE A 250 -10.91 -11.44 -19.23
N GLU A 251 -9.88 -11.13 -18.44
CA GLU A 251 -9.92 -10.29 -17.22
C GLU A 251 -10.85 -10.80 -16.11
N SER A 252 -11.22 -12.09 -16.15
CA SER A 252 -12.04 -12.75 -15.12
C SER A 252 -11.17 -13.20 -13.93
N TYR A 253 -10.54 -12.24 -13.26
CA TYR A 253 -9.47 -12.48 -12.28
C TYR A 253 -9.87 -13.33 -11.08
N GLU A 254 -11.07 -13.13 -10.50
CA GLU A 254 -11.53 -13.92 -9.35
C GLU A 254 -11.70 -15.40 -9.70
N SER A 255 -12.26 -15.68 -10.89
CA SER A 255 -12.43 -17.05 -11.38
C SER A 255 -11.10 -17.68 -11.74
N SER A 256 -10.20 -16.93 -12.38
CA SER A 256 -8.84 -17.38 -12.68
C SER A 256 -8.08 -17.75 -11.39
N PHE A 257 -8.15 -16.89 -10.37
CA PHE A 257 -7.54 -17.16 -9.06
C PHE A 257 -8.16 -18.39 -8.38
N THR A 258 -9.47 -18.56 -8.47
CA THR A 258 -10.16 -19.76 -7.94
C THR A 258 -9.64 -21.03 -8.59
N LYS A 259 -9.47 -21.03 -9.92
CA LYS A 259 -8.90 -22.17 -10.66
C LYS A 259 -7.45 -22.44 -10.32
N LEU A 260 -6.62 -21.42 -10.11
CA LEU A 260 -5.25 -21.62 -9.66
C LEU A 260 -5.16 -22.21 -8.26
N ARG A 261 -6.04 -21.77 -7.36
CA ARG A 261 -6.10 -22.33 -6.02
C ARG A 261 -6.56 -23.79 -6.04
N GLU A 262 -7.53 -24.13 -6.90
CA GLU A 262 -7.92 -25.53 -7.14
C GLU A 262 -6.75 -26.35 -7.70
N ALA A 263 -5.91 -25.78 -8.57
CA ALA A 263 -4.72 -26.46 -9.09
C ALA A 263 -3.60 -26.63 -8.05
N TYR A 264 -3.55 -25.76 -7.04
CA TYR A 264 -2.51 -25.77 -5.99
C TYR A 264 -2.78 -26.78 -4.85
N ILE A 265 -4.05 -27.07 -4.55
CA ILE A 265 -4.48 -27.97 -3.46
C ILE A 265 -4.44 -29.43 -3.92
#